data_AF-A0AA92BN96-F1
#
_entry.id   AF-A0AA92BN96-F1
#
_cell.length_a   1.000
_cell.length_b   1.000
_cell.length_c   1.000
_cell.angle_alpha   90.00
_cell.angle_beta   90.00
_cell.angle_gamma   90.00
#
_symmetry.space_group_name_H-M   'P 1'
#
loop_
_entity.id
_entity.type
_entity.pdbx_description
1 polymer ?
#
loop_
_entity_poly.entity_id
_entity_poly.type
_entity_poly.pdbx_seq_one_letter_code
_entity_poly.pdbx_strand_id
1 'polypeptide(L)'
;MYSNEHAARLAALTQKAGSINQDIQRLQGDTQWYGSFDCEQASSQLAHRKRITTEIKQRLGKLTSTIESTRQLKLTHEGMAGGWLAMLWRSPEQKVALHQATELEKRLALLSQSRSEAHAELARHEPEEQRLAADLRRFRSFDPLETSATITGLNEELMHLRQLMEVTRSASEKWEAMAGEVAREWQRLQRQLEQIDNDIAKARGFEWELSNADSAKARAMVHQACESFFENSKPKAVLSELNVKRRKLERHVEKLQERLQDIMRLLEKHIETLVIDGNNLCYLPSENGKGTFIGLKALTALVPHLCESYKVRLIFDPGICARLSTDEAQLRALFPQANVMVMGNDAKADEGLLAAAAYDQGAYIVSNDRFADYPEQPAIKQRRLLTHIIHPHSVQIQQLQVNIPY
;
A
#
# COMPACT_ATOMS: atom_id res chain seq x y z
N MET A 1 -10.55 -12.38 4.41
CA MET A 1 -9.81 -12.07 5.66
C MET A 1 -10.18 -10.65 6.03
N TYR A 2 -10.63 -10.37 7.26
CA TYR A 2 -10.99 -9.00 7.64
C TYR A 2 -9.72 -8.16 7.72
N SER A 3 -9.54 -7.25 6.76
CA SER A 3 -8.35 -6.41 6.63
C SER A 3 -8.73 -5.05 6.05
N ASN A 4 -7.95 -4.02 6.39
CA ASN A 4 -8.14 -2.68 5.88
C ASN A 4 -7.67 -2.58 4.42
N GLU A 5 -8.56 -2.86 3.47
CA GLU A 5 -8.25 -2.78 2.03
C GLU A 5 -7.97 -1.34 1.59
N HIS A 6 -8.56 -0.34 2.27
CA HIS A 6 -8.30 1.06 2.01
C HIS A 6 -6.86 1.44 2.32
N ALA A 7 -6.26 0.88 3.37
CA ALA A 7 -4.84 1.10 3.68
C ALA A 7 -3.92 0.56 2.57
N ALA A 8 -4.21 -0.65 2.04
CA ALA A 8 -3.45 -1.21 0.93
C ALA A 8 -3.61 -0.37 -0.36
N ARG A 9 -4.84 0.07 -0.65
CA ARG A 9 -5.11 0.98 -1.76
C ARG A 9 -4.39 2.32 -1.61
N LEU A 10 -4.34 2.89 -0.40
CA LEU A 10 -3.63 4.13 -0.12
C LEU A 10 -2.13 4.00 -0.38
N ALA A 11 -1.53 2.87 -0.01
CA ALA A 11 -0.12 2.58 -0.31
C ALA A 11 0.14 2.55 -1.83
N ALA A 12 -0.72 1.87 -2.61
CA ALA A 12 -0.61 1.82 -4.06
C ALA A 12 -0.78 3.20 -4.72
N LEU A 13 -1.77 4.00 -4.26
CA LEU A 13 -1.97 5.37 -4.74
C LEU A 13 -0.77 6.26 -4.44
N THR A 14 -0.18 6.13 -3.25
CA THR A 14 1.02 6.87 -2.85
C THR A 14 2.21 6.54 -3.75
N GLN A 15 2.41 5.25 -4.06
CA GLN A 15 3.46 4.82 -4.98
C GLN A 15 3.24 5.40 -6.39
N LYS A 16 2.01 5.36 -6.91
CA LYS A 16 1.69 5.93 -8.23
C LYS A 16 1.95 7.44 -8.27
N ALA A 17 1.50 8.19 -7.25
CA ALA A 17 1.77 9.61 -7.15
C ALA A 17 3.27 9.92 -7.05
N GLY A 18 4.04 9.07 -6.37
CA GLY A 18 5.50 9.15 -6.32
C GLY A 18 6.15 9.01 -7.71
N SER A 19 5.72 8.04 -8.51
CA SER A 19 6.20 7.86 -9.89
C SER A 19 5.90 9.08 -10.77
N ILE A 20 4.67 9.59 -10.72
CA ILE A 20 4.26 10.76 -11.51
C ILE A 20 5.09 11.98 -11.12
N ASN A 21 5.34 12.21 -9.82
CA ASN A 21 6.20 13.29 -9.36
C ASN A 21 7.64 13.17 -9.90
N GLN A 22 8.20 11.96 -9.93
CA GLN A 22 9.53 11.72 -10.49
C GLN A 22 9.58 12.03 -12.00
N ASP A 23 8.54 11.64 -12.74
CA ASP A 23 8.42 11.96 -14.17
C ASP A 23 8.29 13.47 -14.41
N ILE A 24 7.48 14.18 -13.62
CA ILE A 24 7.36 15.63 -13.68
C ILE A 24 8.72 16.29 -13.40
N GLN A 25 9.43 15.88 -12.35
CA GLN A 25 10.75 16.42 -12.02
C GLN A 25 11.77 16.19 -13.14
N ARG A 26 11.76 15.00 -13.76
CA ARG A 26 12.61 14.70 -14.92
C ARG A 26 12.31 15.64 -16.09
N LEU A 27 11.04 15.76 -16.48
CA LEU A 27 10.62 16.61 -17.60
C LEU A 27 10.88 18.10 -17.33
N GLN A 28 10.74 18.55 -16.09
CA GLN A 28 11.13 19.90 -15.68
C GLN A 28 12.64 20.11 -15.82
N GLY A 29 13.45 19.13 -15.40
CA GLY A 29 14.89 19.15 -15.60
C GLY A 29 15.29 19.18 -17.08
N ASP A 30 14.60 18.42 -17.93
CA ASP A 30 14.81 18.43 -19.39
C ASP A 30 14.44 19.78 -20.00
N THR A 31 13.32 20.38 -19.56
CA THR A 31 12.87 21.70 -20.00
C THR A 31 13.86 22.79 -19.58
N GLN A 32 14.37 22.73 -18.36
CA GLN A 32 15.39 23.65 -17.86
C GLN A 32 16.70 23.51 -18.63
N TRP A 33 17.15 22.27 -18.87
CA TRP A 33 18.33 22.00 -19.68
C TRP A 33 18.17 22.59 -21.07
N TYR A 34 17.03 22.34 -21.74
CA TYR A 34 16.72 22.87 -23.06
C TYR A 34 16.76 24.40 -23.10
N GLY A 35 16.11 25.06 -22.14
CA GLY A 35 16.09 26.53 -22.06
C GLY A 35 17.45 27.16 -21.78
N SER A 36 18.38 26.42 -21.16
CA SER A 36 19.75 26.88 -20.89
C SER A 36 20.78 26.48 -21.96
N PHE A 37 20.39 25.65 -22.94
CA PHE A 37 21.31 25.08 -23.91
C PHE A 37 21.62 26.07 -25.04
N ASP A 38 22.88 26.49 -25.15
CA ASP A 38 23.34 27.32 -26.26
C ASP A 38 23.66 26.46 -27.50
N CYS A 39 22.69 26.37 -28.41
CA CYS A 39 22.81 25.60 -29.64
C CYS A 39 23.90 26.15 -30.58
N GLU A 40 24.11 27.46 -30.63
CA GLU A 40 25.11 28.07 -31.52
C GLU A 40 26.52 27.78 -31.01
N GLN A 41 26.74 27.96 -29.70
CA GLN A 41 28.00 27.62 -29.06
C GLN A 41 28.31 26.13 -29.21
N ALA A 42 27.36 25.24 -28.91
CA ALA A 42 27.56 23.80 -29.05
C ALA A 42 27.85 23.38 -30.51
N SER A 43 27.16 23.97 -31.48
CA SER A 43 27.39 23.72 -32.91
C SER A 43 28.78 24.18 -33.36
N SER A 44 29.22 25.38 -32.92
CA SER A 44 30.54 25.90 -33.24
C SER A 44 31.66 25.05 -32.62
N GLN A 45 31.50 24.63 -31.37
CA GLN A 45 32.42 23.72 -30.69
C GLN A 45 32.49 22.36 -31.38
N LEU A 46 31.35 21.79 -31.78
CA LEU A 46 31.32 20.52 -32.52
C LEU A 46 32.05 20.65 -33.86
N ALA A 47 31.83 21.73 -34.61
CA ALA A 47 32.51 21.97 -35.87
C ALA A 47 34.03 22.11 -35.69
N HIS A 48 34.47 22.83 -34.65
CA HIS A 48 35.89 22.95 -34.31
C HIS A 48 36.50 21.60 -33.92
N ARG A 49 35.85 20.83 -33.05
CA ARG A 49 36.30 19.50 -32.63
C ARG A 49 36.35 18.51 -33.80
N LYS A 50 35.36 18.51 -34.69
CA LYS A 50 35.35 17.71 -35.91
C LYS A 50 36.53 18.00 -36.82
N ARG A 51 36.94 19.27 -36.94
CA ARG A 51 38.13 19.65 -37.72
C ARG A 51 39.39 19.04 -37.10
N ILE A 52 39.57 19.19 -35.78
CA ILE A 52 40.70 18.60 -35.04
C ILE A 52 40.74 17.08 -35.21
N THR A 53 39.63 16.38 -34.96
CA THR A 53 39.58 14.92 -35.05
C THR A 53 39.82 14.44 -36.49
N THR A 54 39.32 15.18 -37.49
CA THR A 54 39.60 14.90 -38.91
C THR A 54 41.09 15.11 -39.24
N GLU A 55 41.71 16.18 -38.75
CA GLU A 55 43.13 16.45 -38.96
C GLU A 55 44.02 15.36 -38.32
N ILE A 56 43.70 14.95 -37.10
CA ILE A 56 44.39 13.84 -36.41
C ILE A 56 44.20 12.54 -37.20
N LYS A 57 42.97 12.24 -37.67
CA LYS A 57 42.69 11.05 -38.50
C LYS A 57 43.49 11.08 -39.81
N GLN A 58 43.61 12.23 -40.47
CA GLN A 58 44.44 12.40 -41.67
C GLN A 58 45.93 12.21 -41.35
N ARG A 59 46.42 12.77 -40.24
CA ARG A 59 47.80 12.59 -39.78
C ARG A 59 48.10 11.12 -39.47
N LEU A 60 47.20 10.42 -38.80
CA LEU A 60 47.29 8.99 -38.55
C LEU A 60 47.34 8.19 -39.85
N GLY A 61 46.52 8.55 -40.85
CA GLY A 61 46.56 7.96 -42.18
C GLY A 61 47.95 8.12 -42.85
N LYS A 62 48.49 9.35 -42.85
CA LYS A 62 49.83 9.65 -43.39
C LYS A 62 50.95 8.93 -42.63
N LEU A 63 50.89 8.88 -41.31
CA LEU A 63 51.87 8.15 -40.48
C LEU A 63 51.82 6.66 -40.78
N THR A 64 50.63 6.10 -40.94
CA THR A 64 50.43 4.68 -41.25
C THR A 64 51.02 4.33 -42.62
N SER A 65 50.71 5.10 -43.66
CA SER A 65 51.30 4.89 -45.00
C SER A 65 52.81 5.08 -45.01
N THR A 66 53.34 6.03 -44.22
CA THR A 66 54.79 6.27 -44.11
C THR A 66 55.51 5.14 -43.36
N ILE A 67 54.91 4.61 -42.30
CA ILE A 67 55.42 3.44 -41.59
C ILE A 67 55.47 2.24 -42.53
N GLU A 68 54.40 2.01 -43.31
CA GLU A 68 54.32 0.89 -44.24
C GLU A 68 55.37 0.98 -45.35
N SER A 69 55.54 2.15 -45.98
CA SER A 69 56.57 2.34 -47.01
C SER A 69 57.99 2.25 -46.44
N THR A 70 58.24 2.81 -45.25
CA THR A 70 59.55 2.70 -44.57
C THR A 70 59.85 1.25 -44.20
N ARG A 71 58.83 0.46 -43.82
CA ARG A 71 58.97 -0.96 -43.52
C ARG A 71 59.29 -1.78 -44.77
N GLN A 72 58.64 -1.49 -45.90
CA GLN A 72 58.98 -2.11 -47.19
C GLN A 72 60.42 -1.77 -47.61
N LEU A 73 60.82 -0.49 -47.50
CA LEU A 73 62.18 -0.06 -47.82
C LEU A 73 63.21 -0.76 -46.92
N LYS A 74 62.94 -0.88 -45.62
CA LYS A 74 63.79 -1.62 -44.68
C LYS A 74 63.97 -3.06 -45.13
N LEU A 75 62.88 -3.77 -45.45
CA LEU A 75 62.94 -5.16 -45.93
C LEU A 75 63.78 -5.31 -47.21
N THR A 76 63.72 -4.33 -48.13
CA THR A 76 64.57 -4.35 -49.33
C THR A 76 66.05 -4.20 -49.01
N HIS A 77 66.42 -3.27 -48.11
CA HIS A 77 67.81 -3.09 -47.68
C HIS A 77 68.32 -4.26 -46.84
N GLU A 78 67.48 -4.88 -46.01
CA GLU A 78 67.81 -6.12 -45.28
C GLU A 78 68.06 -7.29 -46.25
N GLY A 79 67.25 -7.42 -47.30
CA GLY A 79 67.46 -8.39 -48.37
C GLY A 79 68.78 -8.19 -49.13
N MET A 80 69.16 -6.93 -49.41
CA MET A 80 70.44 -6.58 -50.04
C MET A 80 71.65 -6.76 -49.12
N ALA A 81 71.47 -6.56 -47.81
CA ALA A 81 72.54 -6.72 -46.81
C ALA A 81 73.00 -8.18 -46.63
N GLY A 82 72.21 -9.14 -47.11
CA GLY A 82 72.49 -10.57 -47.05
C GLY A 82 72.19 -11.20 -45.68
N GLY A 83 71.99 -12.52 -45.67
CA GLY A 83 71.69 -13.29 -44.45
C GLY A 83 72.90 -13.46 -43.52
N TRP A 84 72.74 -14.25 -42.46
CA TRP A 84 73.78 -14.44 -41.44
C TRP A 84 75.12 -14.91 -42.00
N LEU A 85 75.13 -15.72 -43.07
CA LEU A 85 76.34 -16.18 -43.75
C LEU A 85 77.14 -15.02 -44.41
N ALA A 86 76.47 -13.94 -44.82
CA ALA A 86 77.13 -12.76 -45.39
C ALA A 86 77.86 -11.92 -44.33
N MET A 87 77.59 -12.09 -43.03
CA MET A 87 78.28 -11.34 -41.95
C MET A 87 79.79 -11.57 -41.91
N LEU A 88 80.26 -12.73 -42.36
CA LEU A 88 81.66 -13.12 -42.29
C LEU A 88 82.51 -12.45 -43.39
N TRP A 89 81.92 -12.06 -44.54
CA TRP A 89 82.60 -11.41 -45.68
C TRP A 89 81.71 -10.41 -46.43
N ARG A 90 81.25 -9.36 -45.74
CA ARG A 90 80.37 -8.34 -46.36
C ARG A 90 81.11 -7.48 -47.38
N SER A 91 80.52 -7.30 -48.56
CA SER A 91 80.94 -6.26 -49.50
C SER A 91 80.68 -4.85 -48.93
N PRO A 92 81.37 -3.81 -49.43
CA PRO A 92 81.09 -2.42 -49.06
C PRO A 92 79.60 -2.06 -49.22
N GLU A 93 78.95 -2.52 -50.29
CA GLU A 93 77.54 -2.29 -50.59
C GLU A 93 76.63 -2.96 -49.56
N GLN A 94 76.96 -4.18 -49.11
CA GLN A 94 76.22 -4.90 -48.06
C GLN A 94 76.38 -4.25 -46.67
N LYS A 95 77.52 -3.61 -46.40
CA LYS A 95 77.70 -2.82 -45.16
C LYS A 95 76.86 -1.54 -45.19
N VAL A 96 76.81 -0.86 -46.33
CA VAL A 96 75.93 0.32 -46.53
C VAL A 96 74.45 -0.07 -46.39
N ALA A 97 74.02 -1.18 -47.00
CA ALA A 97 72.65 -1.67 -46.90
C ALA A 97 72.25 -2.01 -45.45
N LEU A 98 73.16 -2.62 -44.67
CA LEU A 98 72.91 -2.87 -43.24
C LEU A 98 72.76 -1.55 -42.47
N HIS A 99 73.65 -0.59 -42.70
CA HIS A 99 73.59 0.70 -42.04
C HIS A 99 72.26 1.42 -42.32
N GLN A 100 71.84 1.43 -43.59
CA GLN A 100 70.55 1.97 -44.02
C GLN A 100 69.36 1.24 -43.38
N ALA A 101 69.41 -0.09 -43.28
CA ALA A 101 68.39 -0.87 -42.58
C ALA A 101 68.30 -0.50 -41.08
N THR A 102 69.43 -0.32 -40.39
CA THR A 102 69.43 0.11 -38.97
C THR A 102 68.95 1.55 -38.78
N GLU A 103 69.20 2.43 -39.74
CA GLU A 103 68.70 3.81 -39.70
C GLU A 103 67.18 3.86 -39.92
N LEU A 104 66.68 3.07 -40.87
CA LEU A 104 65.24 2.90 -41.11
C LEU A 104 64.53 2.29 -39.91
N GLU A 105 65.16 1.39 -39.16
CA GLU A 105 64.62 0.85 -37.91
C GLU A 105 64.45 1.93 -36.82
N LYS A 106 65.45 2.79 -36.62
CA LYS A 106 65.32 3.94 -35.71
C LYS A 106 64.20 4.88 -36.16
N ARG A 107 64.08 5.13 -37.47
CA ARG A 107 62.99 5.94 -38.04
C ARG A 107 61.63 5.30 -37.82
N LEU A 108 61.50 3.98 -37.97
CA LEU A 108 60.26 3.24 -37.69
C LEU A 108 59.86 3.34 -36.22
N ALA A 109 60.80 3.29 -35.29
CA ALA A 109 60.53 3.46 -33.86
C ALA A 109 59.94 4.86 -33.56
N LEU A 110 60.57 5.91 -34.10
CA LEU A 110 60.09 7.30 -33.97
C LEU A 110 58.70 7.50 -34.59
N LEU A 111 58.47 6.97 -35.79
CA LEU A 111 57.16 7.05 -36.45
C LEU A 111 56.09 6.29 -35.67
N SER A 112 56.43 5.11 -35.12
CA SER A 112 55.51 4.31 -34.31
C SER A 112 55.14 5.03 -33.02
N GLN A 113 56.10 5.70 -32.37
CA GLN A 113 55.84 6.56 -31.22
C GLN A 113 54.90 7.71 -31.59
N SER A 114 55.19 8.45 -32.67
CA SER A 114 54.34 9.57 -33.11
C SER A 114 52.92 9.11 -33.48
N ARG A 115 52.77 7.90 -34.03
CA ARG A 115 51.45 7.29 -34.27
C ARG A 115 50.71 6.98 -32.97
N SER A 116 51.41 6.45 -31.96
CA SER A 116 50.83 6.20 -30.63
C SER A 116 50.35 7.50 -29.97
N GLU A 117 51.16 8.56 -30.03
CA GLU A 117 50.80 9.88 -29.51
C GLU A 117 49.56 10.45 -30.22
N ALA A 118 49.50 10.37 -31.55
CA ALA A 118 48.33 10.81 -32.32
C ALA A 118 47.07 9.98 -32.03
N HIS A 119 47.19 8.68 -31.75
CA HIS A 119 46.06 7.87 -31.28
C HIS A 119 45.58 8.30 -29.89
N ALA A 120 46.50 8.58 -28.97
CA ALA A 120 46.16 9.07 -27.64
C ALA A 120 45.49 10.45 -27.69
N GLU A 121 45.92 11.32 -28.60
CA GLU A 121 45.29 12.62 -28.86
C GLU A 121 43.86 12.46 -29.40
N LEU A 122 43.67 11.56 -30.37
CA LEU A 122 42.33 11.27 -30.91
C LEU A 122 41.37 10.76 -29.82
N ALA A 123 41.84 9.82 -28.98
CA ALA A 123 41.06 9.25 -27.89
C ALA A 123 40.62 10.29 -26.84
N ARG A 124 41.34 11.42 -26.70
CA ARG A 124 40.96 12.52 -25.81
C ARG A 124 39.85 13.40 -26.40
N HIS A 125 39.83 13.57 -27.72
CA HIS A 125 38.88 14.49 -28.38
C HIS A 125 37.59 13.81 -28.85
N GLU A 126 37.62 12.53 -29.19
CA GLU A 126 36.47 11.80 -29.72
C GLU A 126 35.27 11.71 -28.74
N PRO A 127 35.44 11.52 -27.42
CA PRO A 127 34.32 11.52 -26.47
C PRO A 127 33.58 12.86 -26.38
N GLU A 128 34.32 13.98 -26.42
CA GLU A 128 33.71 15.31 -26.43
C GLU A 128 32.92 15.57 -27.72
N GLU A 129 33.46 15.15 -28.87
CA GLU A 129 32.75 15.22 -30.15
C GLU A 129 31.43 14.44 -30.10
N GLN A 130 31.47 13.21 -29.58
CA GLN A 130 30.29 12.35 -29.44
C GLN A 130 29.26 12.95 -28.49
N ARG A 131 29.70 13.50 -27.35
CA ARG A 131 28.84 14.18 -26.39
C ARG A 131 28.14 15.39 -27.02
N LEU A 132 28.89 16.31 -27.63
CA LEU A 132 28.31 17.49 -28.29
C LEU A 132 27.33 17.09 -29.40
N ALA A 133 27.66 16.06 -30.18
CA ALA A 133 26.77 15.53 -31.21
C ALA A 133 25.50 14.87 -30.63
N ALA A 134 25.57 14.25 -29.45
CA ALA A 134 24.41 13.71 -28.75
C ALA A 134 23.54 14.85 -28.17
N ASP A 135 24.15 15.84 -27.53
CA ASP A 135 23.45 17.00 -26.94
C ASP A 135 22.72 17.81 -28.03
N LEU A 136 23.37 18.09 -29.17
CA LEU A 136 22.71 18.76 -30.31
C LEU A 136 21.57 17.94 -30.91
N ARG A 137 21.69 16.61 -30.95
CA ARG A 137 20.60 15.74 -31.40
C ARG A 137 19.42 15.82 -30.42
N ARG A 138 19.69 15.70 -29.12
CA ARG A 138 18.69 15.81 -28.06
C ARG A 138 17.97 17.16 -28.11
N PHE A 139 18.70 18.26 -28.27
CA PHE A 139 18.13 19.60 -28.38
C PHE A 139 17.19 19.72 -29.59
N ARG A 140 17.61 19.22 -30.76
CA ARG A 140 16.80 19.27 -31.99
C ARG A 140 15.55 18.41 -31.94
N SER A 141 15.58 17.30 -31.20
CA SER A 141 14.45 16.39 -31.05
C SER A 141 13.52 16.77 -29.88
N PHE A 142 13.89 17.74 -29.05
CA PHE A 142 13.11 18.12 -27.89
C PHE A 142 11.95 19.04 -28.30
N ASP A 143 10.72 18.62 -27.98
CA ASP A 143 9.53 19.44 -28.18
C ASP A 143 9.10 20.07 -26.82
N PRO A 144 9.33 21.39 -26.63
CA PRO A 144 8.97 22.06 -25.40
C PRO A 144 7.45 22.17 -25.19
N LEU A 145 6.66 22.22 -26.27
CA LEU A 145 5.21 22.33 -26.19
C LEU A 145 4.60 20.99 -25.76
N GLU A 146 5.04 19.89 -26.37
CA GLU A 146 4.62 18.54 -25.99
C GLU A 146 5.03 18.22 -24.55
N THR A 147 6.26 18.56 -24.17
CA THR A 147 6.76 18.37 -22.79
C THR A 147 5.94 19.18 -21.79
N SER A 148 5.64 20.44 -22.09
CA SER A 148 4.82 21.28 -21.23
C SER A 148 3.38 20.76 -21.12
N ALA A 149 2.77 20.30 -22.22
CA ALA A 149 1.44 19.71 -22.19
C ALA A 149 1.42 18.42 -21.35
N THR A 150 2.47 17.59 -21.47
CA THR A 150 2.64 16.37 -20.67
C THR A 150 2.76 16.69 -19.18
N ILE A 151 3.57 17.68 -18.79
CA ILE A 151 3.68 18.13 -17.39
C ILE A 151 2.31 18.60 -16.87
N THR A 152 1.54 19.35 -17.66
CA THR A 152 0.20 19.81 -17.27
C THR A 152 -0.73 18.62 -17.03
N GLY A 153 -0.80 17.67 -17.96
CA GLY A 153 -1.64 16.47 -17.81
C GLY A 153 -1.24 15.61 -16.61
N LEU A 154 0.05 15.43 -16.36
CA LEU A 154 0.55 14.72 -15.17
C LEU A 154 0.19 15.44 -13.87
N ASN A 155 0.23 16.78 -13.84
CA ASN A 155 -0.21 17.55 -12.67
C ASN A 155 -1.71 17.43 -12.42
N GLU A 156 -2.54 17.41 -13.46
CA GLU A 156 -3.99 17.18 -13.35
C GLU A 156 -4.27 15.77 -12.79
N GLU A 157 -3.60 14.75 -13.31
CA GLU A 157 -3.70 13.38 -12.77
C GLU A 157 -3.27 13.34 -11.29
N LEU A 158 -2.21 14.05 -10.93
CA LEU A 158 -1.73 14.11 -9.55
C LEU A 158 -2.76 14.77 -8.62
N MET A 159 -3.43 15.84 -9.07
CA MET A 159 -4.52 16.47 -8.31
C MET A 159 -5.68 15.51 -8.10
N HIS A 160 -6.08 14.78 -9.15
CA HIS A 160 -7.12 13.76 -9.03
C HIS A 160 -6.72 12.64 -8.04
N LEU A 161 -5.48 12.15 -8.13
CA LEU A 161 -4.97 11.14 -7.21
C LEU A 161 -4.95 11.64 -5.76
N ARG A 162 -4.58 12.90 -5.51
CA ARG A 162 -4.61 13.49 -4.16
C ARG A 162 -6.02 13.49 -3.57
N GLN A 163 -7.02 13.88 -4.34
CA GLN A 163 -8.42 13.83 -3.89
C GLN A 163 -8.85 12.40 -3.56
N LEU A 164 -8.51 11.44 -4.43
CA LEU A 164 -8.82 10.03 -4.20
C LEU A 164 -8.11 9.46 -2.97
N MET A 165 -6.85 9.86 -2.74
CA MET A 165 -6.08 9.50 -1.56
C MET A 165 -6.74 10.02 -0.28
N GLU A 166 -7.29 11.23 -0.28
CA GLU A 166 -7.98 11.78 0.88
C GLU A 166 -9.22 10.98 1.25
N VAL A 167 -10.09 10.71 0.26
CA VAL A 167 -11.28 9.87 0.46
C VAL A 167 -10.90 8.48 0.95
N THR A 168 -9.87 7.88 0.36
CA THR A 168 -9.38 6.55 0.75
C THR A 168 -8.79 6.56 2.16
N ARG A 169 -8.09 7.63 2.56
CA ARG A 169 -7.53 7.78 3.90
C ARG A 169 -8.64 7.86 4.95
N SER A 170 -9.64 8.70 4.74
CA SER A 170 -10.78 8.83 5.65
C SER A 170 -11.52 7.49 5.81
N ALA A 171 -11.73 6.75 4.71
CA ALA A 171 -12.32 5.41 4.76
C ALA A 171 -11.43 4.41 5.54
N SER A 172 -10.10 4.48 5.36
CA SER A 172 -9.13 3.65 6.08
C SER A 172 -9.15 3.94 7.59
N GLU A 173 -9.18 5.20 7.99
CA GLU A 173 -9.23 5.61 9.40
C GLU A 173 -10.55 5.18 10.05
N LYS A 174 -11.67 5.35 9.34
CA LYS A 174 -12.98 4.89 9.81
C LYS A 174 -13.01 3.37 10.02
N TRP A 175 -12.46 2.60 9.07
CA TRP A 175 -12.33 1.15 9.20
C TRP A 175 -11.49 0.78 10.43
N GLU A 176 -10.34 1.43 10.60
CA GLU A 176 -9.42 1.14 11.71
C GLU A 176 -10.08 1.43 13.07
N ALA A 177 -10.80 2.56 13.18
CA ALA A 177 -11.51 2.93 14.40
C ALA A 177 -12.68 2.00 14.73
N MET A 178 -13.39 1.45 13.73
CA MET A 178 -14.53 0.56 13.96
C MET A 178 -14.13 -0.91 14.13
N ALA A 179 -13.21 -1.41 13.29
CA ALA A 179 -12.92 -2.82 13.13
C ALA A 179 -11.51 -3.23 13.57
N GLY A 180 -10.58 -2.29 13.72
CA GLY A 180 -9.14 -2.60 13.84
C GLY A 180 -8.81 -3.53 15.01
N GLU A 181 -9.28 -3.21 16.22
CA GLU A 181 -9.06 -4.03 17.41
C GLU A 181 -9.71 -5.41 17.30
N VAL A 182 -10.99 -5.44 16.90
CA VAL A 182 -11.77 -6.69 16.77
C VAL A 182 -11.14 -7.60 15.72
N ALA A 183 -10.67 -7.05 14.60
CA ALA A 183 -10.02 -7.78 13.52
C ALA A 183 -8.69 -8.38 13.97
N ARG A 184 -7.86 -7.60 14.69
CA ARG A 184 -6.59 -8.09 15.26
C ARG A 184 -6.81 -9.22 16.26
N GLU A 185 -7.79 -9.07 17.15
CA GLU A 185 -8.12 -10.10 18.13
C GLU A 185 -8.65 -11.38 17.46
N TRP A 186 -9.55 -11.24 16.47
CA TRP A 186 -10.03 -12.36 15.67
C TRP A 186 -8.88 -13.11 14.98
N GLN A 187 -7.97 -12.40 14.32
CA GLN A 187 -6.78 -13.01 13.69
C GLN A 187 -5.85 -13.68 14.69
N ARG A 188 -5.72 -13.13 15.91
CA ARG A 188 -4.92 -13.72 16.98
C ARG A 188 -5.53 -15.05 17.43
N LEU A 189 -6.85 -15.08 17.70
CA LEU A 189 -7.55 -16.28 18.13
C LEU A 189 -7.61 -17.35 17.03
N GLN A 190 -7.73 -16.94 15.76
CA GLN A 190 -7.70 -17.88 14.64
C GLN A 190 -6.34 -18.60 14.54
N ARG A 191 -5.22 -17.88 14.69
CA ARG A 191 -3.88 -18.48 14.77
C ARG A 191 -3.72 -19.40 15.98
N GLN A 192 -4.32 -19.04 17.12
CA GLN A 192 -4.33 -19.92 18.30
C GLN A 192 -5.14 -21.20 18.06
N LEU A 193 -6.26 -21.11 17.33
CA LEU A 193 -7.07 -22.26 16.97
C LEU A 193 -6.29 -23.21 16.04
N GLU A 194 -5.62 -22.67 15.03
CA GLU A 194 -4.73 -23.44 14.14
C GLU A 194 -3.64 -24.17 14.93
N GLN A 195 -3.03 -23.50 15.92
CA GLN A 195 -2.04 -24.14 16.80
C GLN A 195 -2.65 -25.29 17.60
N ILE A 196 -3.83 -25.09 18.21
CA ILE A 196 -4.51 -26.16 18.96
C ILE A 196 -4.90 -27.33 18.06
N ASP A 197 -5.33 -27.07 16.82
CA ASP A 197 -5.65 -28.13 15.87
C ASP A 197 -4.40 -28.95 15.50
N ASN A 198 -3.23 -28.30 15.33
CA ASN A 198 -1.95 -28.98 15.15
C ASN A 198 -1.58 -29.83 16.39
N ASP A 199 -1.78 -29.29 17.59
CA ASP A 199 -1.50 -29.99 18.84
C ASP A 199 -2.45 -31.20 19.03
N ILE A 200 -3.72 -31.07 18.66
CA ILE A 200 -4.68 -32.19 18.64
C ILE A 200 -4.22 -33.27 17.67
N ALA A 201 -3.78 -32.90 16.47
CA ALA A 201 -3.26 -33.86 15.49
C ALA A 201 -2.05 -34.62 16.04
N LYS A 202 -1.13 -33.93 16.72
CA LYS A 202 0.03 -34.56 17.36
C LYS A 202 -0.34 -35.48 18.52
N ALA A 203 -1.26 -35.06 19.39
CA ALA A 203 -1.75 -35.90 20.48
C ALA A 203 -2.51 -37.14 19.98
N ARG A 204 -3.23 -37.04 18.85
CA ARG A 204 -3.81 -38.20 18.15
C ARG A 204 -2.74 -39.15 17.61
N GLY A 205 -1.63 -38.62 17.11
CA GLY A 205 -0.46 -39.40 16.71
C GLY A 205 0.08 -40.26 17.86
N PHE A 206 0.32 -39.65 19.03
CA PHE A 206 0.75 -40.40 20.22
C PHE A 206 -0.27 -41.45 20.66
N GLU A 207 -1.57 -41.14 20.60
CA GLU A 207 -2.61 -42.12 20.97
C GLU A 207 -2.66 -43.31 20.01
N TRP A 208 -2.43 -43.06 18.71
CA TRP A 208 -2.33 -44.11 17.70
C TRP A 208 -1.07 -44.96 17.91
N GLU A 209 0.09 -44.34 18.14
CA GLU A 209 1.34 -45.06 18.44
C GLU A 209 1.22 -45.91 19.70
N LEU A 210 0.59 -45.38 20.76
CA LEU A 210 0.35 -46.11 22.00
C LEU A 210 -0.53 -47.34 21.78
N SER A 211 -1.57 -47.20 20.95
CA SER A 211 -2.51 -48.29 20.62
C SER A 211 -1.87 -49.40 19.78
N ASN A 212 -0.87 -49.06 18.96
CA ASN A 212 -0.15 -50.00 18.08
C ASN A 212 1.20 -50.46 18.65
N ALA A 213 1.54 -50.11 19.90
CA ALA A 213 2.82 -50.47 20.49
C ALA A 213 2.86 -51.93 20.96
N ASP A 214 3.73 -52.71 20.32
CA ASP A 214 3.90 -54.16 20.55
C ASP A 214 4.62 -54.54 21.86
N SER A 215 5.14 -53.56 22.61
CA SER A 215 5.88 -53.83 23.85
C SER A 215 5.66 -52.76 24.92
N ALA A 216 5.84 -53.15 26.18
CA ALA A 216 5.80 -52.23 27.32
C ALA A 216 6.87 -51.12 27.20
N LYS A 217 8.05 -51.44 26.65
CA LYS A 217 9.11 -50.46 26.40
C LYS A 217 8.69 -49.42 25.34
N ALA A 218 8.06 -49.85 24.25
CA ALA A 218 7.55 -48.95 23.22
C ALA A 218 6.45 -48.02 23.77
N ARG A 219 5.52 -48.55 24.59
CA ARG A 219 4.51 -47.74 25.27
C ARG A 219 5.12 -46.69 26.20
N ALA A 220 6.17 -47.07 26.96
CA ALA A 220 6.88 -46.14 27.83
C ALA A 220 7.56 -45.00 27.04
N MET A 221 8.14 -45.29 25.87
CA MET A 221 8.72 -44.27 24.99
C MET A 221 7.66 -43.28 24.47
N VAL A 222 6.47 -43.77 24.10
CA VAL A 222 5.35 -42.89 23.67
C VAL A 222 4.88 -41.99 24.82
N HIS A 223 4.74 -42.54 26.03
CA HIS A 223 4.40 -41.74 27.22
C HIS A 223 5.45 -40.66 27.52
N GLN A 224 6.75 -40.99 27.41
CA GLN A 224 7.84 -40.04 27.59
C GLN A 224 7.87 -38.95 26.51
N ALA A 225 7.62 -39.32 25.25
CA ALA A 225 7.54 -38.36 24.15
C ALA A 225 6.34 -37.40 24.30
N CYS A 226 5.20 -37.93 24.74
CA CYS A 226 4.01 -37.13 25.07
C CYS A 226 4.28 -36.17 26.24
N GLU A 227 4.93 -36.65 27.31
CA GLU A 227 5.32 -35.83 28.47
C GLU A 227 6.31 -34.73 28.07
N SER A 228 7.31 -35.05 27.25
CA SER A 228 8.28 -34.06 26.78
C SER A 228 7.66 -32.96 25.92
N PHE A 229 6.57 -33.25 25.20
CA PHE A 229 5.94 -32.27 24.30
C PHE A 229 4.78 -31.51 24.96
N PHE A 230 3.98 -32.17 25.79
CA PHE A 230 2.75 -31.63 26.38
C PHE A 230 2.79 -31.48 27.90
N GLU A 231 3.92 -31.80 28.55
CA GLU A 231 4.07 -31.84 30.02
C GLU A 231 3.08 -32.80 30.70
N ASN A 232 2.51 -33.73 29.92
CA ASN A 232 1.56 -34.72 30.39
C ASN A 232 1.79 -36.03 29.65
N SER A 233 2.09 -37.08 30.39
CA SER A 233 2.40 -38.40 29.83
C SER A 233 1.18 -39.14 29.27
N LYS A 234 -0.05 -38.64 29.43
CA LYS A 234 -1.30 -39.33 29.03
C LYS A 234 -1.93 -38.70 27.77
N PRO A 235 -1.73 -39.27 26.55
CA PRO A 235 -2.25 -38.67 25.33
C PRO A 235 -3.78 -38.45 25.32
N LYS A 236 -4.56 -39.39 25.85
CA LYS A 236 -6.03 -39.22 26.02
C LYS A 236 -6.41 -38.01 26.88
N ALA A 237 -5.68 -37.75 27.96
CA ALA A 237 -5.97 -36.62 28.85
C ALA A 237 -5.67 -35.29 28.13
N VAL A 238 -4.50 -35.22 27.47
CA VAL A 238 -4.11 -34.08 26.61
C VAL A 238 -5.17 -33.82 25.54
N LEU A 239 -5.62 -34.86 24.82
CA LEU A 239 -6.67 -34.74 23.82
C LEU A 239 -7.97 -34.16 24.39
N SER A 240 -8.40 -34.63 25.57
CA SER A 240 -9.62 -34.13 26.22
C SER A 240 -9.49 -32.64 26.53
N GLU A 241 -8.37 -32.21 27.12
CA GLU A 241 -8.12 -30.81 27.46
C GLU A 241 -8.05 -29.91 26.24
N LEU A 242 -7.31 -30.33 25.20
CA LEU A 242 -7.19 -29.57 23.95
C LEU A 242 -8.55 -29.43 23.25
N ASN A 243 -9.38 -30.48 23.22
CA ASN A 243 -10.72 -30.40 22.63
C ASN A 243 -11.65 -29.43 23.39
N VAL A 244 -11.56 -29.36 24.72
CA VAL A 244 -12.31 -28.37 25.52
C VAL A 244 -11.84 -26.94 25.20
N LYS A 245 -10.52 -26.72 25.17
CA LYS A 245 -9.92 -25.42 24.81
C LYS A 245 -10.34 -24.99 23.39
N ARG A 246 -10.28 -25.91 22.43
CA ARG A 246 -10.70 -25.71 21.04
C ARG A 246 -12.15 -25.22 20.97
N ARG A 247 -13.10 -25.95 21.58
CA ARG A 247 -14.52 -25.57 21.57
C ARG A 247 -14.78 -24.19 22.16
N LYS A 248 -14.04 -23.81 23.21
CA LYS A 248 -14.15 -22.48 23.82
C LYS A 248 -13.64 -21.40 22.87
N LEU A 249 -12.51 -21.63 22.20
CA LEU A 249 -11.95 -20.70 21.22
C LEU A 249 -12.83 -20.58 19.96
N GLU A 250 -13.33 -21.69 19.42
CA GLU A 250 -14.24 -21.70 18.25
C GLU A 250 -15.43 -20.77 18.48
N ARG A 251 -16.12 -20.91 19.62
CA ARG A 251 -17.26 -20.04 19.98
C ARG A 251 -16.85 -18.57 20.10
N HIS A 252 -15.63 -18.28 20.53
CA HIS A 252 -15.17 -16.91 20.66
C HIS A 252 -14.82 -16.31 19.29
N VAL A 253 -14.16 -17.08 18.43
CA VAL A 253 -13.87 -16.72 17.04
C VAL A 253 -15.16 -16.45 16.28
N GLU A 254 -16.18 -17.30 16.45
CA GLU A 254 -17.51 -17.13 15.83
C GLU A 254 -18.16 -15.81 16.26
N LYS A 255 -18.19 -15.49 17.56
CA LYS A 255 -18.73 -14.21 18.06
C LYS A 255 -17.99 -12.99 17.50
N LEU A 256 -16.66 -13.04 17.43
CA LEU A 256 -15.88 -11.93 16.87
C LEU A 256 -16.11 -11.81 15.36
N GLN A 257 -16.25 -12.93 14.66
CA GLN A 257 -16.59 -12.94 13.24
C GLN A 257 -17.95 -12.31 12.98
N GLU A 258 -18.99 -12.67 13.75
CA GLU A 258 -20.31 -12.04 13.64
C GLU A 258 -20.23 -10.54 13.88
N ARG A 259 -19.52 -10.11 14.92
CA ARG A 259 -19.29 -8.69 15.22
C ARG A 259 -18.59 -7.97 14.06
N LEU A 260 -17.58 -8.58 13.45
CA LEU A 260 -16.88 -8.02 12.28
C LEU A 260 -17.80 -7.92 11.06
N GLN A 261 -18.66 -8.90 10.81
CA GLN A 261 -19.65 -8.84 9.74
C GLN A 261 -20.62 -7.67 9.92
N ASP A 262 -21.10 -7.46 11.14
CA ASP A 262 -21.99 -6.35 11.44
C ASP A 262 -21.28 -4.99 11.27
N ILE A 263 -20.03 -4.88 11.71
CA ILE A 263 -19.21 -3.68 11.48
C ILE A 263 -18.99 -3.43 9.97
N MET A 264 -18.63 -4.46 9.20
CA MET A 264 -18.44 -4.31 7.75
C MET A 264 -19.72 -3.84 7.06
N ARG A 265 -20.88 -4.40 7.43
CA ARG A 265 -22.17 -3.94 6.89
C ARG A 265 -22.43 -2.47 7.20
N LEU A 266 -22.04 -1.99 8.39
CA LEU A 266 -22.18 -0.57 8.75
C LEU A 266 -21.20 0.32 8.01
N LEU A 267 -19.99 -0.16 7.71
CA LEU A 267 -19.01 0.56 6.92
C LEU A 267 -19.41 0.66 5.44
N GLU A 268 -20.01 -0.40 4.89
CA GLU A 268 -20.48 -0.48 3.50
C GLU A 268 -21.77 0.30 3.26
N LYS A 269 -22.65 0.35 4.25
CA LYS A 269 -23.96 1.01 4.12
C LYS A 269 -23.87 2.48 4.47
N HIS A 270 -24.50 3.30 3.63
CA HIS A 270 -24.70 4.71 3.93
C HIS A 270 -25.87 4.85 4.92
N ILE A 271 -25.58 5.42 6.11
CA ILE A 271 -26.60 5.74 7.11
C ILE A 271 -26.99 7.20 6.89
N GLU A 272 -28.22 7.43 6.43
CA GLU A 272 -28.75 8.78 6.20
C GLU A 272 -29.68 9.22 7.33
N THR A 273 -30.51 8.28 7.80
CA THR A 273 -31.60 8.55 8.72
C THR A 273 -31.44 7.69 9.98
N LEU A 274 -31.60 8.29 11.16
CA LEU A 274 -31.70 7.58 12.43
C LEU A 274 -33.12 7.69 12.97
N VAL A 275 -33.77 6.54 13.17
CA VAL A 275 -35.08 6.42 13.80
C VAL A 275 -34.87 5.98 15.25
N ILE A 276 -35.06 6.90 16.18
CA ILE A 276 -34.73 6.71 17.59
C ILE A 276 -35.97 6.32 18.36
N ASP A 277 -35.87 5.23 19.11
CA ASP A 277 -36.80 4.86 20.16
C ASP A 277 -36.55 5.75 21.39
N GLY A 278 -37.36 6.80 21.50
CA GLY A 278 -37.23 7.80 22.55
C GLY A 278 -37.53 7.23 23.92
N ASN A 279 -38.46 6.28 24.02
CA ASN A 279 -38.82 5.65 25.28
C ASN A 279 -37.66 4.84 25.85
N ASN A 280 -36.96 4.06 25.01
CA ASN A 280 -35.85 3.21 25.43
C ASN A 280 -34.69 4.02 26.04
N LEU A 281 -34.42 5.21 25.50
CA LEU A 281 -33.35 6.12 25.96
C LEU A 281 -33.70 6.92 27.23
N CYS A 282 -34.94 6.84 27.73
CA CYS A 282 -35.37 7.53 28.95
C CYS A 282 -35.08 6.73 30.24
N TYR A 283 -34.43 5.56 30.15
CA TYR A 283 -34.19 4.69 31.29
C TYR A 283 -32.70 4.32 31.42
N LEU A 284 -32.16 4.53 32.62
CA LEU A 284 -30.85 4.01 33.03
C LEU A 284 -31.03 2.55 33.48
N PRO A 285 -30.25 1.60 32.94
CA PRO A 285 -30.27 0.21 33.40
C PRO A 285 -29.98 0.10 34.91
N SER A 286 -30.64 -0.85 35.59
CA SER A 286 -30.44 -1.13 37.01
C SER A 286 -30.12 -2.62 37.21
N GLU A 287 -29.35 -2.96 38.25
CA GLU A 287 -28.97 -4.34 38.61
C GLU A 287 -30.17 -5.26 38.82
N ASN A 288 -31.32 -4.71 39.22
CA ASN A 288 -32.56 -5.47 39.49
C ASN A 288 -33.49 -5.59 38.28
N GLY A 289 -33.03 -5.23 37.07
CA GLY A 289 -33.78 -5.36 35.82
C GLY A 289 -34.88 -4.30 35.59
N LYS A 290 -35.18 -3.43 36.57
CA LYS A 290 -36.08 -2.28 36.39
C LYS A 290 -35.27 -1.00 36.21
N GLY A 291 -35.24 -0.46 35.00
CA GLY A 291 -34.52 0.76 34.70
C GLY A 291 -35.05 1.97 35.48
N THR A 292 -34.14 2.85 35.90
CA THR A 292 -34.48 4.12 36.56
C THR A 292 -34.81 5.14 35.49
N PHE A 293 -35.99 5.76 35.58
CA PHE A 293 -36.37 6.81 34.65
C PHE A 293 -35.51 8.06 34.87
N ILE A 294 -34.79 8.47 33.83
CA ILE A 294 -33.91 9.64 33.85
C ILE A 294 -34.51 10.84 33.11
N GLY A 295 -35.75 10.73 32.66
CA GLY A 295 -36.40 11.74 31.82
C GLY A 295 -35.73 11.85 30.45
N LEU A 296 -35.64 13.06 29.93
CA LEU A 296 -35.09 13.33 28.59
C LEU A 296 -33.57 13.59 28.58
N LYS A 297 -32.86 13.48 29.72
CA LYS A 297 -31.45 13.90 29.86
C LYS A 297 -30.54 13.35 28.76
N ALA A 298 -30.55 12.02 28.56
CA ALA A 298 -29.74 11.38 27.53
C ALA A 298 -30.14 11.86 26.12
N LEU A 299 -31.44 11.99 25.83
CA LEU A 299 -31.95 12.47 24.55
C LEU A 299 -31.57 13.93 24.28
N THR A 300 -31.61 14.81 25.28
CA THR A 300 -31.26 16.23 25.15
C THR A 300 -29.79 16.45 24.79
N ALA A 301 -28.90 15.56 25.20
CA ALA A 301 -27.51 15.58 24.74
C ALA A 301 -27.35 14.90 23.38
N LEU A 302 -27.99 13.74 23.18
CA LEU A 302 -27.76 12.86 22.04
C LEU A 302 -28.36 13.36 20.73
N VAL A 303 -29.62 13.80 20.76
CA VAL A 303 -30.35 14.17 19.55
C VAL A 303 -29.67 15.32 18.80
N PRO A 304 -29.28 16.45 19.44
CA PRO A 304 -28.58 17.52 18.76
C PRO A 304 -27.28 17.05 18.11
N HIS A 305 -26.48 16.25 18.82
CA HIS A 305 -25.22 15.71 18.30
C HIS A 305 -25.44 14.80 17.08
N LEU A 306 -26.45 13.93 17.11
CA LEU A 306 -26.78 13.08 15.97
C LEU A 306 -27.30 13.89 14.77
N CYS A 307 -28.05 14.97 15.00
CA CYS A 307 -28.56 15.85 13.94
C CYS A 307 -27.45 16.59 13.16
N GLU A 308 -26.23 16.69 13.69
CA GLU A 308 -25.09 17.27 12.96
C GLU A 308 -24.71 16.45 11.72
N SER A 309 -24.97 15.14 11.75
CA SER A 309 -24.54 14.19 10.72
C SER A 309 -25.68 13.40 10.08
N TYR A 310 -26.85 13.30 10.73
CA TYR A 310 -27.94 12.44 10.31
C TYR A 310 -29.29 13.15 10.33
N LYS A 311 -30.22 12.70 9.49
CA LYS A 311 -31.64 13.03 9.66
C LYS A 311 -32.19 12.23 10.83
N VAL A 312 -32.62 12.89 11.90
CA VAL A 312 -33.12 12.18 13.10
C VAL A 312 -34.64 12.23 13.15
N ARG A 313 -35.28 11.06 13.32
CA ARG A 313 -36.68 10.92 13.69
C ARG A 313 -36.76 10.33 15.10
N LEU A 314 -37.39 11.03 16.03
CA LEU A 314 -37.56 10.60 17.41
C LEU A 314 -39.01 10.15 17.62
N ILE A 315 -39.21 8.88 17.96
CA ILE A 315 -40.53 8.29 18.15
C ILE A 315 -40.71 7.93 19.61
N PHE A 316 -41.85 8.32 20.18
CA PHE A 316 -42.22 7.96 21.54
C PHE A 316 -43.53 7.16 21.59
N ASP A 317 -43.67 6.33 22.63
CA ASP A 317 -44.95 5.71 22.97
C ASP A 317 -45.98 6.76 23.42
N PRO A 318 -47.27 6.44 23.32
CA PRO A 318 -48.34 7.36 23.72
C PRO A 318 -48.25 7.84 25.18
N GLY A 319 -47.74 6.97 26.08
CA GLY A 319 -47.67 7.26 27.51
C GLY A 319 -46.58 8.25 27.94
N ILE A 320 -45.67 8.65 27.04
CA ILE A 320 -44.52 9.48 27.43
C ILE A 320 -44.94 10.87 27.93
N CYS A 321 -45.94 11.48 27.29
CA CYS A 321 -46.40 12.84 27.57
C CYS A 321 -46.94 12.94 29.01
N ALA A 322 -47.76 11.96 29.40
CA ALA A 322 -48.28 11.85 30.77
C ALA A 322 -47.14 11.69 31.79
N ARG A 323 -46.13 10.87 31.46
CA ARG A 323 -45.00 10.59 32.36
C ARG A 323 -44.07 11.80 32.54
N LEU A 324 -43.89 12.60 31.50
CA LEU A 324 -43.08 13.82 31.51
C LEU A 324 -43.87 15.08 31.91
N SER A 325 -45.20 14.96 32.10
CA SER A 325 -46.09 16.10 32.33
C SER A 325 -45.95 17.19 31.25
N THR A 326 -45.92 16.76 29.99
CA THR A 326 -45.71 17.61 28.81
C THR A 326 -46.67 17.23 27.67
N ASP A 327 -46.69 18.02 26.59
CA ASP A 327 -47.44 17.71 25.37
C ASP A 327 -46.49 17.50 24.16
N GLU A 328 -47.04 17.03 23.04
CA GLU A 328 -46.26 16.76 21.84
C GLU A 328 -45.61 18.04 21.25
N ALA A 329 -46.27 19.19 21.36
CA ALA A 329 -45.74 20.45 20.85
C ALA A 329 -44.51 20.90 21.66
N GLN A 330 -44.55 20.74 22.98
CA GLN A 330 -43.44 20.97 23.89
C GLN A 330 -42.28 20.00 23.62
N LEU A 331 -42.55 18.71 23.38
CA LEU A 331 -41.53 17.74 22.99
C LEU A 331 -40.85 18.12 21.66
N ARG A 332 -41.63 18.55 20.66
CA ARG A 332 -41.09 19.06 19.39
C ARG A 332 -40.24 20.32 19.59
N ALA A 333 -40.64 21.21 20.49
CA ALA A 333 -39.89 22.42 20.81
C ALA A 333 -38.54 22.12 21.50
N LEU A 334 -38.45 21.02 22.27
CA LEU A 334 -37.18 20.57 22.89
C LEU A 334 -36.18 19.98 21.89
N PHE A 335 -36.67 19.46 20.76
CA PHE A 335 -35.83 18.83 19.72
C PHE A 335 -36.13 19.43 18.34
N PRO A 336 -35.90 20.73 18.12
CA PRO A 336 -36.30 21.40 16.87
C PRO A 336 -35.51 20.89 15.65
N GLN A 337 -34.35 20.28 15.86
CA GLN A 337 -33.49 19.71 14.83
C GLN A 337 -33.92 18.31 14.38
N ALA A 338 -34.88 17.69 15.07
CA ALA A 338 -35.35 16.34 14.81
C ALA A 338 -36.84 16.32 14.49
N ASN A 339 -37.27 15.29 13.75
CA ASN A 339 -38.69 15.03 13.54
C ASN A 339 -39.24 14.21 14.72
N VAL A 340 -39.95 14.87 15.64
CA VAL A 340 -40.52 14.23 16.83
C VAL A 340 -41.97 13.82 16.59
N MET A 341 -42.27 12.56 16.87
CA MET A 341 -43.61 11.97 16.76
C MET A 341 -43.96 11.19 18.04
N VAL A 342 -45.16 11.44 18.58
CA VAL A 342 -45.74 10.63 19.64
C VAL A 342 -46.83 9.75 19.03
N MET A 343 -46.75 8.43 19.25
CA MET A 343 -47.75 7.52 18.70
C MET A 343 -49.13 7.73 19.34
N GLY A 344 -50.19 7.45 18.58
CA GLY A 344 -51.56 7.44 19.11
C GLY A 344 -51.82 6.24 20.01
N ASN A 345 -52.79 6.34 20.92
CA ASN A 345 -53.09 5.33 21.95
C ASN A 345 -53.34 3.89 21.41
N ASP A 346 -53.77 3.76 20.15
CA ASP A 346 -54.07 2.47 19.51
C ASP A 346 -52.88 1.87 18.73
N ALA A 347 -51.75 2.60 18.65
CA ALA A 347 -50.56 2.19 17.89
C ALA A 347 -49.35 2.00 18.81
N LYS A 348 -48.63 0.90 18.64
CA LYS A 348 -47.37 0.63 19.37
C LYS A 348 -46.22 1.43 18.76
N ALA A 349 -45.31 1.99 19.57
CA ALA A 349 -44.11 2.64 19.04
C ALA A 349 -43.26 1.69 18.20
N ASP A 350 -43.24 0.40 18.53
CA ASP A 350 -42.54 -0.62 17.74
C ASP A 350 -42.96 -0.63 16.26
N GLU A 351 -44.26 -0.56 15.99
CA GLU A 351 -44.80 -0.50 14.62
C GLU A 351 -44.43 0.82 13.95
N GLY A 352 -44.45 1.93 14.69
CA GLY A 352 -44.03 3.25 14.20
C GLY A 352 -42.54 3.30 13.84
N LEU A 353 -41.69 2.70 14.66
CA LEU A 353 -40.24 2.59 14.44
C LEU A 353 -39.95 1.77 13.18
N LEU A 354 -40.58 0.60 13.05
CA LEU A 354 -40.40 -0.30 11.91
C LEU A 354 -40.96 0.32 10.62
N ALA A 355 -42.14 0.93 10.66
CA ALA A 355 -42.75 1.60 9.51
C ALA A 355 -41.91 2.79 9.03
N ALA A 356 -41.33 3.56 9.96
CA ALA A 356 -40.46 4.68 9.64
C ALA A 356 -39.18 4.25 8.88
N ALA A 357 -38.69 3.04 9.13
CA ALA A 357 -37.50 2.50 8.48
C ALA A 357 -37.80 1.53 7.31
N ALA A 358 -39.07 1.21 7.05
CA ALA A 358 -39.46 0.15 6.13
C ALA A 358 -39.02 0.42 4.68
N TYR A 359 -39.20 1.66 4.21
CA TYR A 359 -38.98 2.04 2.80
C TYR A 359 -37.67 2.80 2.55
N ASP A 360 -37.00 3.26 3.59
CA ASP A 360 -35.71 3.95 3.50
C ASP A 360 -34.59 2.94 3.81
N GLN A 361 -33.76 2.59 2.81
CA GLN A 361 -32.64 1.66 2.98
C GLN A 361 -31.49 2.27 3.82
N GLY A 362 -31.40 3.60 3.86
CA GLY A 362 -30.42 4.35 4.68
C GLY A 362 -30.91 4.64 6.10
N ALA A 363 -32.14 4.23 6.45
CA ALA A 363 -32.67 4.40 7.80
C ALA A 363 -32.19 3.30 8.75
N TYR A 364 -31.74 3.68 9.93
CA TYR A 364 -31.36 2.75 11.00
C TYR A 364 -32.15 3.05 12.26
N ILE A 365 -32.60 2.01 12.95
CA ILE A 365 -33.36 2.15 14.19
C ILE A 365 -32.39 2.08 15.37
N VAL A 366 -32.48 3.04 16.29
CA VAL A 366 -31.73 3.04 17.55
C VAL A 366 -32.67 2.57 18.67
N SER A 367 -32.50 1.32 19.12
CA SER A 367 -33.23 0.74 20.25
C SER A 367 -32.47 -0.49 20.77
N ASN A 368 -32.67 -0.83 22.05
CA ASN A 368 -32.21 -2.10 22.61
C ASN A 368 -33.28 -3.20 22.51
N ASP A 369 -34.49 -2.89 22.03
CA ASP A 369 -35.47 -3.91 21.67
C ASP A 369 -35.02 -4.65 20.40
N ARG A 370 -35.27 -5.96 20.38
CA ARG A 370 -34.96 -6.84 19.25
C ARG A 370 -36.12 -6.99 18.28
N PHE A 371 -37.31 -6.49 18.62
CA PHE A 371 -38.52 -6.60 17.80
C PHE A 371 -38.80 -8.05 17.39
N ALA A 372 -38.72 -8.98 18.35
CA ALA A 372 -38.78 -10.43 18.10
C ALA A 372 -40.09 -10.87 17.42
N ASP A 373 -41.16 -10.09 17.61
CA ASP A 373 -42.48 -10.32 17.01
C ASP A 373 -42.57 -9.90 15.53
N TYR A 374 -41.55 -9.20 14.99
CA TYR A 374 -41.53 -8.67 13.63
C TYR A 374 -40.31 -9.11 12.81
N PRO A 375 -39.95 -10.42 12.77
CA PRO A 375 -38.76 -10.90 12.09
C PRO A 375 -38.79 -10.69 10.57
N GLU A 376 -39.98 -10.49 9.99
CA GLU A 376 -40.18 -10.30 8.56
C GLU A 376 -39.80 -8.90 8.06
N GLN A 377 -39.71 -7.92 8.96
CA GLN A 377 -39.52 -6.51 8.61
C GLN A 377 -38.14 -6.23 7.99
N PRO A 378 -38.06 -5.32 7.00
CA PRO A 378 -36.80 -5.04 6.30
C PRO A 378 -35.66 -4.62 7.22
N ALA A 379 -35.93 -3.76 8.22
CA ALA A 379 -34.92 -3.28 9.16
C ALA A 379 -34.32 -4.42 9.99
N ILE A 380 -35.11 -5.43 10.34
CA ILE A 380 -34.67 -6.59 11.12
C ILE A 380 -33.88 -7.56 10.25
N LYS A 381 -34.43 -7.96 9.09
CA LYS A 381 -33.75 -8.86 8.14
C LYS A 381 -32.38 -8.34 7.70
N GLN A 382 -32.27 -7.03 7.51
CA GLN A 382 -31.06 -6.38 7.04
C GLN A 382 -30.13 -5.92 8.18
N ARG A 383 -30.45 -6.26 9.44
CA ARG A 383 -29.72 -5.89 10.66
C ARG A 383 -29.45 -4.38 10.75
N ARG A 384 -30.47 -3.55 10.51
CA ARG A 384 -30.43 -2.08 10.62
C ARG A 384 -30.82 -1.59 12.02
N LEU A 385 -30.54 -2.40 13.05
CA LEU A 385 -30.72 -2.07 14.46
C LEU A 385 -29.39 -1.64 15.08
N LEU A 386 -29.39 -0.50 15.76
CA LEU A 386 -28.27 0.04 16.50
C LEU A 386 -28.62 0.06 17.99
N THR A 387 -27.79 -0.58 18.80
CA THR A 387 -27.96 -0.65 20.24
C THR A 387 -27.28 0.55 20.91
N HIS A 388 -27.78 0.94 22.08
CA HIS A 388 -27.19 2.01 22.88
C HIS A 388 -26.94 1.56 24.32
N ILE A 389 -26.01 2.24 24.98
CA ILE A 389 -25.70 2.05 26.40
C ILE A 389 -25.90 3.38 27.09
N ILE A 390 -26.78 3.41 28.10
CA ILE A 390 -26.93 4.53 29.02
C ILE A 390 -26.05 4.24 30.25
N HIS A 391 -25.01 5.04 30.42
CA HIS A 391 -24.17 5.10 31.63
C HIS A 391 -24.74 6.17 32.58
N PRO A 392 -24.34 6.21 33.87
CA PRO A 392 -24.87 7.19 34.82
C PRO A 392 -24.77 8.67 34.37
N HIS A 393 -23.76 9.01 33.56
CA HIS A 393 -23.46 10.38 33.13
C HIS A 393 -23.18 10.51 31.63
N SER A 394 -23.40 9.44 30.85
CA SER A 394 -23.13 9.48 29.42
C SER A 394 -23.98 8.49 28.65
N VAL A 395 -24.18 8.76 27.37
CA VAL A 395 -24.89 7.88 26.43
C VAL A 395 -23.95 7.49 25.31
N GLN A 396 -23.95 6.21 24.98
CA GLN A 396 -23.05 5.62 24.00
C GLN A 396 -23.82 4.84 22.93
N ILE A 397 -23.50 5.10 21.66
CA ILE A 397 -23.87 4.27 20.52
C ILE A 397 -22.57 3.83 19.85
N GLN A 398 -22.08 2.65 20.22
CA GLN A 398 -20.76 2.19 19.81
C GLN A 398 -20.62 2.09 18.28
N GLN A 399 -21.68 1.62 17.61
CA GLN A 399 -21.75 1.48 16.15
C GLN A 399 -21.60 2.81 15.41
N LEU A 400 -21.97 3.92 16.04
CA LEU A 400 -21.83 5.28 15.49
C LEU A 400 -20.61 6.02 16.04
N GLN A 401 -19.80 5.36 16.89
CA GLN A 401 -18.68 5.97 17.63
C GLN A 401 -19.07 7.19 18.48
N VAL A 402 -20.32 7.23 18.96
CA VAL A 402 -20.82 8.29 19.82
C VAL A 402 -20.69 7.87 21.27
N ASN A 403 -20.05 8.70 22.09
CA ASN A 403 -20.08 8.62 23.55
C ASN A 403 -20.02 10.04 24.12
N ILE A 404 -21.14 10.53 24.62
CA ILE A 404 -21.29 11.92 25.05
C ILE A 404 -21.86 12.02 26.47
N PRO A 405 -21.44 13.02 27.26
CA PRO A 405 -22.00 13.25 28.59
C PRO A 405 -23.41 13.85 28.55
N TYR A 406 -24.22 13.64 29.59
CA TYR A 406 -25.55 14.24 29.74
C TYR A 406 -25.94 14.59 31.18
#